data_AF-A0A959GX94-F1
#
_entry.id   AF-A0A959GX94-F1
#
_cell.length_a   1.000
_cell.length_b   1.000
_cell.length_c   1.000
_cell.angle_alpha   90.00
_cell.angle_beta   90.00
_cell.angle_gamma   90.00
#
_symmetry.space_group_name_H-M   'P 1'
#
loop_
_entity.id
_entity.type
_entity.pdbx_description
1 polymer ?
#
loop_
_entity_poly.entity_id
_entity_poly.type
_entity_poly.pdbx_seq_one_letter_code
_entity_poly.pdbx_strand_id
1 'polypeptide(L)' 'FHLVSYSKKKLRLKFDSKGKPYALLEINGKKMALQKVFVKIEKGTTFTLTPKVEYVELFGKDPNTGTAVYEKFKP' A
#
# COMPACT_ATOMS: atom_id res chain seq x y z
N PHE A 1 10.56 15.87 11.03
CA PHE A 1 9.65 15.15 10.12
C PHE A 1 10.37 13.89 9.68
N HIS A 2 9.96 12.70 10.12
CA HIS A 2 10.58 11.45 9.67
C HIS A 2 9.80 10.90 8.47
N LEU A 3 10.41 10.96 7.29
CA LEU A 3 9.88 10.30 6.10
C LEU A 3 10.16 8.80 6.26
N VAL A 4 9.20 8.05 6.82
CA VAL A 4 9.33 6.59 6.95
C VAL A 4 8.87 5.93 5.65
N SER A 5 9.79 5.27 4.95
CA SER A 5 9.43 4.34 3.87
C SER A 5 9.34 2.93 4.44
N TYR A 6 8.25 2.22 4.13
CA TYR A 6 8.15 0.80 4.45
C TYR A 6 8.97 -0.02 3.44
N SER A 7 10.27 -0.18 3.71
CA SER A 7 11.23 -0.86 2.83
C SER A 7 10.81 -2.29 2.43
N LYS A 8 10.04 -2.96 3.30
CA LYS A 8 9.49 -4.31 3.07
C LYS A 8 8.45 -4.36 1.94
N LYS A 9 7.75 -3.26 1.64
CA LYS A 9 6.78 -3.18 0.54
C LYS A 9 7.26 -2.20 -0.52
N LYS A 10 7.99 -2.74 -1.51
CA LYS A 10 8.51 -1.97 -2.65
C LYS A 10 7.38 -1.65 -3.64
N LEU A 11 7.11 -0.36 -3.85
CA LEU A 11 6.26 0.11 -4.95
C LEU A 11 7.10 0.22 -6.22
N ARG A 12 6.58 -0.30 -7.33
CA ARG A 12 7.22 -0.20 -8.66
C ARG A 12 6.28 0.55 -9.60
N LEU A 13 6.80 1.56 -10.30
CA LEU A 13 6.06 2.22 -11.37
C LEU A 13 5.92 1.28 -12.58
N LYS A 14 4.71 1.19 -13.11
CA LYS A 14 4.38 0.49 -14.36
C LYS A 14 3.41 1.32 -15.18
N PHE A 15 3.26 0.97 -16.44
CA PHE A 15 2.32 1.59 -17.37
C PHE A 15 1.41 0.51 -17.92
N ASP A 16 0.12 0.82 -18.10
CA ASP A 16 -0.81 -0.07 -18.79
C ASP A 16 -0.65 0.02 -20.31
N SER A 17 -1.46 -0.73 -21.06
CA SER A 17 -1.44 -0.74 -22.53
C SER A 17 -1.80 0.61 -23.17
N LYS A 18 -2.42 1.53 -22.40
CA LYS A 18 -2.76 2.89 -22.83
C LYS A 18 -1.72 3.92 -22.38
N GLY A 19 -0.61 3.46 -21.77
CA GLY A 19 0.42 4.35 -21.22
C GLY A 19 0.02 5.04 -19.92
N LYS A 20 -1.05 4.59 -19.24
CA LYS A 20 -1.44 5.14 -17.94
C LYS A 20 -0.56 4.56 -16.84
N PRO A 21 0.10 5.38 -16.01
CA PRO A 21 0.94 4.90 -14.93
C PRO A 21 0.11 4.28 -13.79
N TYR A 22 0.66 3.25 -13.15
CA TYR A 22 0.15 2.67 -11.91
C TYR A 22 1.28 2.13 -11.03
N ALA A 23 1.02 2.03 -9.74
CA ALA A 23 1.95 1.42 -8.79
C ALA A 23 1.68 -0.08 -8.67
N LEU A 24 2.71 -0.90 -8.93
CA LEU A 24 2.69 -2.34 -8.75
C LEU A 24 3.43 -2.70 -7.46
N LEU A 25 2.78 -3.46 -6.59
CA LEU A 25 3.38 -4.02 -5.37
C LEU A 25 2.82 -5.41 -5.07
N GLU A 26 3.42 -6.09 -4.12
CA GLU A 26 2.91 -7.36 -3.62
C GLU A 26 1.80 -7.12 -2.60
N ILE A 27 0.61 -7.63 -2.91
CA ILE A 27 -0.56 -7.64 -2.03
C ILE A 27 -1.01 -9.10 -1.91
N ASN A 28 -0.95 -9.65 -0.69
CA ASN A 28 -1.28 -11.05 -0.38
C ASN A 28 -0.53 -12.06 -1.29
N GLY A 29 0.79 -11.88 -1.43
CA GLY A 29 1.67 -12.74 -2.24
C GLY A 29 1.53 -12.59 -3.76
N LYS A 30 0.70 -11.65 -4.24
CA LYS A 30 0.47 -11.43 -5.68
C LYS A 30 0.87 -10.02 -6.10
N LYS A 31 1.48 -9.90 -7.29
CA LYS A 31 1.83 -8.59 -7.88
C LYS A 31 0.57 -7.92 -8.42
N MET A 32 0.17 -6.83 -7.79
CA MET A 32 -1.15 -6.23 -7.97
C MET A 32 -1.01 -4.72 -8.16
N ALA A 33 -1.88 -4.13 -8.99
CA ALA A 33 -1.95 -2.70 -9.18
C ALA A 33 -2.63 -2.08 -7.96
N LEU A 34 -1.92 -1.23 -7.22
CA LEU A 34 -2.44 -0.55 -6.03
C LEU A 34 -3.63 0.34 -6.39
N GLN A 35 -4.72 0.21 -5.66
CA GLN A 35 -5.91 1.05 -5.79
C GLN A 35 -6.07 1.98 -4.60
N LYS A 36 -5.88 1.46 -3.37
CA LYS A 36 -6.08 2.22 -2.14
C LYS A 36 -5.18 1.70 -1.03
N VAL A 37 -4.72 2.62 -0.18
CA VAL A 37 -4.05 2.33 1.08
C VAL A 37 -4.85 2.97 2.20
N PHE A 38 -5.13 2.23 3.25
CA PHE A 38 -5.67 2.77 4.50
C PHE A 38 -4.66 2.51 5.62
N VAL A 39 -4.40 3.54 6.43
CA VAL A 39 -3.45 3.47 7.54
C VAL A 39 -4.19 3.86 8.80
N LYS A 40 -4.27 2.92 9.76
CA LYS A 40 -4.79 3.19 11.09
C LYS A 40 -3.62 3.55 12.00
N ILE A 41 -3.73 4.69 12.67
CA ILE A 41 -2.77 5.17 13.66
C ILE A 41 -3.43 5.08 15.04
N GLU A 42 -2.64 4.71 16.06
CA GLU A 42 -3.09 4.65 17.45
C GLU A 42 -3.54 6.05 17.94
N LYS A 43 -4.66 6.09 18.64
CA LYS A 43 -5.23 7.34 19.16
C LYS A 43 -4.37 7.81 20.34
N GLY A 44 -3.69 8.95 20.20
CA GLY A 44 -2.83 9.52 21.25
C GLY A 44 -1.39 9.83 20.80
N THR A 45 -0.93 9.31 19.66
CA THR A 45 0.40 9.64 19.11
C THR A 45 0.43 10.94 18.29
N THR A 46 -0.68 11.69 18.23
CA THR A 46 -0.78 12.94 17.45
C THR A 46 0.18 14.04 17.94
N PHE A 47 0.61 13.98 19.21
CA PHE A 47 1.54 14.94 19.82
C PHE A 47 2.98 14.40 19.96
N THR A 48 3.22 13.12 19.66
CA THR A 48 4.55 12.50 19.72
C THR A 48 5.18 12.47 18.33
N LEU A 49 6.47 12.81 18.22
CA LEU A 49 7.23 12.90 16.97
C LEU A 49 7.35 11.57 16.17
N THR A 50 6.73 10.47 16.63
CA THR A 50 6.73 9.15 15.98
C THR A 50 5.31 8.56 15.96
N PRO A 51 4.59 8.59 14.83
CA PRO A 51 3.26 7.99 14.73
C PRO A 51 3.36 6.46 14.82
N LYS A 52 2.55 5.84 15.69
CA LYS A 52 2.49 4.39 15.81
C LYS A 52 1.37 3.83 14.95
N VAL A 53 1.72 3.07 13.92
CA VAL A 53 0.77 2.46 13.00
C VAL A 53 0.19 1.20 13.65
N GLU A 54 -1.13 1.18 13.81
CA GLU A 54 -1.87 0.04 14.35
C GLU A 54 -2.01 -1.07 13.31
N TYR A 55 -2.41 -0.70 12.08
CA TYR A 55 -2.46 -1.56 10.92
C TYR A 55 -2.50 -0.77 9.61
N VAL A 56 -2.20 -1.47 8.51
CA VAL A 56 -2.34 -0.99 7.14
C VAL A 56 -3.23 -1.94 6.36
N GLU A 57 -4.12 -1.40 5.53
CA GLU A 57 -4.92 -2.13 4.57
C GLU A 57 -4.52 -1.73 3.14
N LEU A 58 -4.31 -2.72 2.29
CA LEU A 58 -3.96 -2.57 0.89
C LEU A 58 -5.07 -3.16 0.04
N PHE A 59 -5.54 -2.37 -0.91
CA PHE A 59 -6.51 -2.77 -1.90
C PHE A 59 -5.84 -2.75 -3.26
N GLY A 60 -5.81 -3.91 -3.91
CA GLY A 60 -5.19 -4.11 -5.22
C GLY A 60 -6.19 -4.57 -6.25
N LYS A 61 -5.78 -4.45 -7.51
CA LYS A 61 -6.49 -5.00 -8.66
C LYS A 61 -5.49 -5.71 -9.57
N ASP A 62 -5.82 -6.90 -10.03
CA ASP A 62 -5.02 -7.58 -11.05
C ASP A 62 -5.05 -6.74 -12.34
N PRO A 63 -3.88 -6.34 -12.89
CA PRO A 63 -3.83 -5.49 -14.06
C PRO A 63 -4.34 -6.18 -15.34
N ASN A 64 -4.38 -7.51 -15.38
CA ASN A 64 -4.83 -8.29 -16.53
C ASN A 64 -6.29 -8.72 -16.41
N THR A 65 -6.70 -9.26 -15.26
CA THR A 65 -8.06 -9.82 -15.08
C THR A 65 -9.03 -8.83 -14.44
N GLY A 66 -8.51 -7.79 -13.78
CA GLY A 66 -9.32 -6.86 -13.01
C GLY A 66 -9.83 -7.39 -11.67
N THR A 67 -9.41 -8.58 -11.25
CA THR A 67 -9.80 -9.18 -9.96
C THR A 67 -9.29 -8.34 -8.80
N ALA A 68 -10.16 -8.04 -7.83
CA ALA A 68 -9.76 -7.31 -6.63
C ALA A 68 -9.00 -8.23 -5.66
N VAL A 69 -8.00 -7.66 -4.98
CA VAL A 69 -7.30 -8.30 -3.87
C VAL A 69 -7.23 -7.36 -2.67
N TYR A 70 -7.18 -7.94 -1.48
CA TYR A 70 -7.08 -7.22 -0.22
C TYR A 70 -6.00 -7.85 0.66
N GLU A 71 -5.26 -7.01 1.38
CA GLU A 71 -4.34 -7.43 2.44
C GLU A 71 -4.45 -6.46 3.61
N LYS A 72 -4.52 -6.99 4.83
CA LYS A 72 -4.36 -6.21 6.06
C LYS A 72 -3.19 -6.77 6.85
N PHE A 73 -2.28 -5.89 7.27
CA PHE A 73 -1.11 -6.28 8.04
C PHE A 73 -0.78 -5.24 9.10
N LYS A 74 -0.09 -5.68 10.15
CA LYS A 74 0.53 -4.80 11.14
C LYS A 74 2.01 -4.63 10.76
N PRO A 75 2.47 -3.40 10.53
CA PRO A 75 3.85 -3.13 10.10
C PRO A 75 4.91 -3.43 11.17
#